data_AF-A0A926FLZ5-F1
#
_entry.id   AF-A0A926FLZ5-F1
#
_cell.length_a   1.000
_cell.length_b   1.000
_cell.length_c   1.000
_cell.angle_alpha   90.00
_cell.angle_beta   90.00
_cell.angle_gamma   90.00
#
_symmetry.space_group_name_H-M   'P 1'
#
loop_
_entity.id
_entity.type
_entity.pdbx_description
1 polymer ?
#
loop_
_entity_poly.entity_id
_entity_poly.type
_entity_poly.pdbx_seq_one_letter_code
_entity_poly.pdbx_strand_id
1 'polypeptide(L)' 'MATETAPALNLRTDLFIGGEFVPSASGKRFETSNPATGETLAQVAEAGREDLDRA' A
#
# COMPACT_ATOMS: atom_id res chain seq x y z
N MET A 1 -20.34 7.49 21.09
CA MET A 1 -19.90 6.48 20.11
C MET A 1 -18.47 6.84 19.74
N ALA A 2 -17.49 6.16 20.33
CA ALA A 2 -16.08 6.49 20.15
C ALA A 2 -15.62 5.98 18.77
N THR A 3 -15.38 6.88 17.83
CA THR A 3 -14.55 6.59 16.65
C THR A 3 -13.11 6.55 17.13
N GLU A 4 -12.64 5.34 17.43
CA GLU A 4 -11.24 5.08 17.75
C GLU A 4 -10.45 5.24 16.45
N THR A 5 -9.96 6.47 16.20
CA THR A 5 -8.96 6.73 15.17
C THR A 5 -7.73 5.91 15.56
N ALA A 6 -7.55 4.75 14.92
CA ALA A 6 -6.31 3.99 15.03
C ALA A 6 -5.14 4.97 14.80
N PRO A 7 -4.05 4.90 15.60
CA PRO A 7 -2.92 5.80 15.46
C PRO A 7 -2.51 5.79 13.99
N ALA A 8 -2.24 6.97 13.41
CA ALA A 8 -1.88 7.11 12.00
C ALA A 8 -0.73 6.16 11.66
N LEU A 9 -1.08 4.96 11.20
CA LEU A 9 -0.14 3.90 10.92
C LEU A 9 0.58 4.35 9.65
N ASN A 10 1.84 4.70 9.81
CA ASN A 10 2.70 5.07 8.69
C ASN A 10 3.08 3.79 7.93
N LEU A 11 2.09 3.20 7.27
CA LEU A 11 2.23 1.96 6.51
C LEU A 11 3.14 2.24 5.32
N ARG A 12 4.27 1.53 5.29
CA ARG A 12 5.14 1.50 4.10
C ARG A 12 4.39 0.73 3.03
N THR A 13 3.79 1.50 2.13
CA THR A 13 2.87 1.05 1.09
C THR A 13 3.54 0.98 -0.28
N ASP A 14 4.79 1.41 -0.38
CA ASP A 14 5.58 1.36 -1.60
C ASP A 14 6.21 -0.03 -1.82
N LEU A 15 6.63 -0.31 -3.05
CA LEU A 15 7.23 -1.59 -3.43
C LEU A 15 8.64 -1.71 -2.85
N PHE A 16 9.04 -2.91 -2.43
CA PHE A 16 10.39 -3.14 -1.95
C PHE A 16 11.22 -3.84 -3.03
N ILE A 17 12.06 -3.07 -3.72
CA ILE A 17 12.85 -3.51 -4.88
C ILE A 17 14.31 -3.15 -4.63
N GLY A 18 15.23 -4.10 -4.82
CA GLY A 18 16.67 -3.85 -4.70
C GLY A 18 17.17 -3.43 -3.30
N GLY A 19 16.37 -3.61 -2.25
CA GLY A 19 16.70 -3.18 -0.88
C GLY A 19 16.12 -1.82 -0.48
N GLU A 20 15.39 -1.16 -1.37
CA GLU A 20 14.79 0.17 -1.15
C GLU A 20 13.27 0.15 -1.37
N PHE A 21 12.58 1.12 -0.75
CA PHE A 21 11.15 1.35 -0.98
C PHE A 21 10.99 2.28 -2.18
N VAL A 22 10.43 1.77 -3.27
CA VAL A 22 10.20 2.50 -4.52
C VAL A 22 8.71 2.57 -4.83
N PRO A 23 8.21 3.70 -5.34
CA PRO A 23 6.83 3.78 -5.81
C PRO A 23 6.63 2.84 -7.02
N SER A 24 5.39 2.37 -7.23
CA SER A 24 5.00 1.64 -8.45
C SER A 24 5.43 2.42 -9.69
N ALA A 25 6.08 1.75 -10.64
CA ALA A 25 6.51 2.33 -11.91
C ALA A 25 5.33 2.95 -12.68
N SER A 26 4.15 2.32 -12.61
CA SER A 26 2.92 2.84 -13.23
C SER A 26 2.17 3.85 -12.37
N GLY A 27 2.62 4.11 -11.13
CA GLY A 27 1.93 4.97 -10.15
C GLY A 27 0.60 4.39 -9.64
N LYS A 28 0.28 3.15 -9.99
CA LYS A 28 -0.96 2.50 -9.56
C LYS A 28 -0.86 2.09 -8.10
N ARG A 29 -1.98 2.24 -7.40
CA ARG A 29 -2.16 1.79 -6.03
C ARG A 29 -3.50 1.09 -5.91
N PHE A 30 -3.57 0.05 -5.08
CA PHE A 30 -4.79 -0.66 -4.76
C PHE A 30 -5.19 -0.38 -3.32
N GLU A 31 -6.48 -0.19 -3.10
CA GLU A 31 -7.06 -0.03 -1.78
C GLU A 31 -7.12 -1.40 -1.09
N THR A 32 -6.51 -1.50 0.09
CA THR A 32 -6.68 -2.66 0.97
C THR A 32 -7.76 -2.35 1.99
N SER A 33 -8.83 -3.13 1.97
CA SER A 33 -9.99 -2.99 2.86
C SER A 33 -9.94 -4.02 3.98
N ASN A 34 -10.40 -3.63 5.17
CA ASN A 34 -10.52 -4.51 6.32
C ASN A 34 -11.61 -5.58 6.06
N PRO A 35 -11.29 -6.88 6.06
CA PRO A 35 -12.29 -7.92 5.83
C PRO A 35 -13.36 -8.00 6.94
N ALA A 36 -13.11 -7.44 8.13
CA ALA A 36 -14.04 -7.44 9.25
C ALA A 36 -15.05 -6.28 9.22
N THR A 37 -14.68 -5.12 8.66
CA THR A 37 -15.53 -3.90 8.68
C THR A 37 -15.83 -3.33 7.29
N GLY A 38 -15.10 -3.74 6.25
CA GLY A 38 -15.20 -3.21 4.89
C GLY A 38 -14.53 -1.84 4.70
N GLU A 39 -13.93 -1.28 5.74
CA GLU A 39 -13.31 0.05 5.69
C GLU A 39 -11.94 0.01 5.00
N THR A 40 -11.63 1.02 4.19
CA THR A 40 -10.31 1.17 3.56
C THR A 40 -9.24 1.41 4.62
N LEU A 41 -8.27 0.48 4.71
CA LEU A 41 -7.14 0.56 5.63
C LEU A 41 -5.99 1.38 5.03
N ALA A 42 -5.63 1.13 3.77
CA ALA A 42 -4.49 1.78 3.11
C ALA A 42 -4.56 1.68 1.58
N GLN A 43 -3.73 2.48 0.90
CA GLN A 43 -3.47 2.36 -0.53
C GLN A 43 -2.05 1.84 -0.74
N VAL A 44 -1.91 0.58 -1.19
CA VAL A 44 -0.62 -0.09 -1.42
C VAL A 44 -0.25 0.02 -2.89
N ALA A 45 1.03 0.21 -3.21
CA ALA A 45 1.55 0.24 -4.57
C ALA A 45 1.26 -1.08 -5.31
N GLU A 46 0.68 -0.98 -6.50
CA GLU A 46 0.42 -2.11 -7.38
C GLU A 46 1.67 -2.34 -8.25
N ALA A 47 2.35 -3.46 -8.03
CA ALA A 47 3.50 -3.85 -8.84
C ALA A 47 3.06 -4.21 -10.26
N GLY A 48 3.59 -3.50 -11.25
CA GLY A 48 3.41 -3.79 -12.67
C GLY A 48 4.54 -4.63 -13.26
N ARG A 49 4.47 -4.89 -14.58
CA ARG A 49 5.57 -5.57 -15.30
C ARG A 49 6.89 -4.81 -15.16
N GLU A 50 6.85 -3.49 -15.27
CA GLU A 50 8.05 -2.65 -15.13
C GLU A 50 8.70 -2.76 -13.74
N ASP A 51 7.91 -3.00 -12.69
CA ASP A 51 8.42 -3.23 -11.34
C ASP A 51 9.05 -4.62 -11.21
N LEU A 52 8.53 -5.61 -11.94
CA LEU A 52 9.11 -6.96 -12.02
C LEU A 52 10.45 -6.96 -12.77
N ASP A 53 10.60 -6.15 -13.82
CA ASP A 53 11.87 -6.00 -14.54
C ASP A 53 12.95 -5.27 -13.71
N ARG A 54 12.55 -4.48 -12.71
CA ARG A 54 13.47 -3.75 -11.80
C ARG A 54 13.92 -4.57 -10.58
N ALA A 55 13.23 -5.66 -10.27
CA ALA A 55 13.46 -6.52 -9.10
C ALA A 55 14.51 -7.60 -9.37
#